data_AF-A0AAD9QD89-F1
#
_entry.id   AF-A0AAD9QD89-F1
#
_cell.length_a   1.000
_cell.length_b   1.000
_cell.length_c   1.000
_cell.angle_alpha   90.00
_cell.angle_beta   90.00
_cell.angle_gamma   90.00
#
_symmetry.space_group_name_H-M   'P 1'
#
loop_
_entity.id
_entity.type
_entity.pdbx_description
1 polymer ?
#
loop_
_entity_poly.entity_id
_entity_poly.type
_entity_poly.pdbx_seq_one_letter_code
_entity_poly.pdbx_strand_id
1 'polypeptide(L)'
;MISDQNAVRKVYQEFKKDQQENEENHFDSPGNQAVAKRVLCEVRSLYGKSKWKKAVIRDAVRKHWRSVRDDETRKAKGKFEEHRRQAKRGNRVKRKLSRPLSSLENNTALSEGDKTKDREILSSPNAVEYMSSEESDPGDTAEERSRGPKPRKIRKLSWEESKLKNIKEILDECYFSGLNAKQRRTSARVSRCEEVSPRPCPVGGPNWAVHS
;
A
#
# COMPACT_ATOMS: atom_id res chain seq x y z
N MET A 1 14.00 0.42 -13.01
CA MET A 1 13.91 -1.01 -13.42
C MET A 1 12.46 -1.46 -13.47
N ILE A 2 12.06 -2.20 -14.50
CA ILE A 2 10.76 -2.90 -14.55
C ILE A 2 10.90 -4.19 -13.74
N SER A 3 9.97 -4.44 -12.82
CA SER A 3 9.90 -5.68 -12.01
C SER A 3 9.44 -6.87 -12.87
N ASP A 4 9.89 -8.07 -12.51
CA ASP A 4 9.60 -9.30 -13.25
C ASP A 4 8.12 -9.54 -13.49
N GLN A 5 7.30 -9.23 -12.49
CA GLN A 5 5.85 -9.35 -12.56
C GLN A 5 5.20 -8.36 -13.53
N ASN A 6 5.75 -7.14 -13.64
CA ASN A 6 5.18 -6.11 -14.50
C ASN A 6 5.48 -6.37 -15.98
N ALA A 7 6.66 -6.92 -16.29
CA ALA A 7 7.00 -7.33 -17.66
C ALA A 7 6.11 -8.49 -18.12
N VAL A 8 5.97 -9.53 -17.28
CA VAL A 8 5.08 -10.66 -17.56
C VAL A 8 3.63 -10.22 -17.73
N ARG A 9 3.11 -9.37 -16.83
CA ARG A 9 1.72 -8.90 -16.90
C ARG A 9 1.42 -8.15 -18.20
N LYS A 10 2.33 -7.28 -18.66
CA LYS A 10 2.15 -6.54 -19.91
C LYS A 10 2.04 -7.49 -21.10
N VAL A 11 3.00 -8.39 -21.23
CA VAL A 11 3.04 -9.38 -22.32
C VAL A 11 1.82 -10.30 -22.27
N TYR A 12 1.44 -10.77 -21.08
CA TYR A 12 0.26 -11.61 -20.90
C TYR A 12 -1.05 -10.91 -21.29
N GLN A 13 -1.18 -9.62 -20.98
CA GLN A 13 -2.36 -8.83 -21.36
C GLN A 13 -2.48 -8.60 -22.86
N GLU A 14 -1.37 -8.38 -23.57
CA GLU A 14 -1.42 -8.28 -25.04
C GLU A 14 -1.88 -9.60 -25.66
N PHE A 15 -1.37 -10.74 -25.19
CA PHE A 15 -1.84 -12.05 -25.68
C PHE A 15 -3.33 -12.33 -25.39
N LYS A 16 -3.86 -11.85 -24.26
CA LYS A 16 -5.28 -12.01 -23.91
C LYS A 16 -6.21 -11.10 -24.73
N LYS A 17 -5.72 -10.02 -25.35
CA LYS A 17 -6.52 -9.21 -26.28
C LYS A 17 -6.71 -9.90 -27.63
N ASP A 18 -5.71 -10.66 -28.05
CA ASP A 18 -5.69 -11.33 -29.36
C ASP A 18 -6.38 -12.70 -29.35
N GLN A 19 -6.76 -13.22 -28.18
CA GLN A 19 -7.39 -14.54 -28.05
C GLN A 19 -8.57 -14.54 -27.07
N GLN A 20 -9.72 -15.01 -27.56
CA GLN A 20 -10.88 -15.40 -26.76
C GLN A 20 -10.70 -16.85 -26.26
N GLU A 21 -9.57 -17.16 -25.62
CA GLU A 21 -9.31 -18.50 -25.08
C GLU A 21 -10.00 -18.68 -23.72
N ASN A 22 -10.80 -19.75 -23.58
CA ASN A 22 -11.37 -20.16 -22.29
C ASN A 22 -10.23 -20.57 -21.35
N GLU A 23 -10.02 -19.80 -20.28
CA GLU A 23 -9.02 -20.15 -19.26
C GLU A 23 -9.42 -21.46 -18.57
N GLU A 24 -8.58 -22.48 -18.71
CA GLU A 24 -8.77 -23.77 -18.04
C GLU A 24 -8.53 -23.63 -16.53
N ASN A 25 -9.22 -24.44 -15.72
CA ASN A 25 -9.23 -24.34 -14.25
C ASN A 25 -7.87 -24.57 -13.55
N HIS A 26 -6.87 -25.12 -14.24
CA HIS A 26 -5.58 -25.49 -13.67
C HIS A 26 -4.41 -24.91 -14.48
N PHE A 27 -3.38 -24.37 -13.82
CA PHE A 27 -2.25 -23.74 -14.51
C PHE A 27 -1.43 -24.73 -15.37
N ASP A 28 -1.35 -25.99 -14.97
CA ASP A 28 -0.60 -27.02 -15.70
C ASP A 28 -1.39 -27.68 -16.82
N SER A 29 -2.58 -27.15 -17.14
CA SER A 29 -3.36 -27.60 -18.28
C SER A 29 -2.67 -27.23 -19.61
N PRO A 30 -2.94 -27.97 -20.71
CA PRO A 30 -2.24 -27.78 -21.97
C PRO A 30 -2.34 -26.37 -22.54
N GLY A 31 -3.53 -25.74 -22.46
CA GLY A 31 -3.75 -24.37 -22.94
C GLY A 31 -2.95 -23.34 -22.14
N ASN A 32 -3.06 -23.39 -20.81
CA ASN A 32 -2.33 -22.48 -19.92
C ASN A 32 -0.80 -22.63 -20.03
N GLN A 33 -0.30 -23.86 -20.24
CA GLN A 33 1.13 -24.10 -20.50
C GLN A 33 1.59 -23.54 -21.86
N ALA A 34 0.75 -23.60 -22.89
CA ALA A 34 1.04 -22.99 -24.19
C ALA A 34 1.17 -21.47 -24.07
N VAL A 35 0.23 -20.81 -23.39
CA VAL A 35 0.29 -19.37 -23.09
C VAL A 35 1.54 -19.03 -22.28
N ALA A 36 1.84 -19.81 -21.23
CA ALA A 36 3.03 -19.58 -20.41
C ALA A 36 4.35 -19.72 -21.19
N LYS A 37 4.42 -20.65 -22.16
CA LYS A 37 5.58 -20.79 -23.05
C LYS A 37 5.71 -19.57 -23.98
N ARG A 38 4.62 -19.09 -24.57
CA ARG A 38 4.61 -17.91 -25.45
C ARG A 38 5.07 -16.65 -24.71
N VAL A 39 4.47 -16.38 -23.54
CA VAL A 39 4.85 -15.25 -22.67
C VAL A 39 6.32 -15.32 -22.28
N LEU A 40 6.82 -16.52 -22.01
CA LEU A 40 8.22 -16.72 -21.68
C LEU A 40 9.15 -16.39 -22.85
N CYS A 41 8.83 -16.84 -24.06
CA CYS A 41 9.61 -16.52 -25.25
C CYS A 41 9.65 -15.01 -25.46
N GLU A 42 8.50 -14.35 -25.41
CA GLU A 42 8.37 -12.92 -25.68
C GLU A 42 9.09 -12.05 -24.65
N VAL A 43 8.94 -12.35 -23.36
CA VAL A 43 9.67 -11.62 -22.29
C VAL A 43 11.18 -11.76 -22.46
N ARG A 44 11.68 -12.93 -22.88
CA ARG A 44 13.12 -13.13 -23.11
C ARG A 44 13.61 -12.45 -24.38
N SER A 45 12.77 -12.35 -25.40
CA SER A 45 13.08 -11.58 -26.62
C SER A 45 13.18 -10.09 -26.32
N LEU A 46 12.22 -9.51 -25.58
CA LEU A 46 12.15 -8.08 -25.29
C LEU A 46 13.17 -7.61 -24.26
N TYR A 47 13.47 -8.43 -23.25
CA TYR A 47 14.27 -7.99 -22.09
C TYR A 47 15.59 -8.75 -21.90
N GLY A 48 15.90 -9.70 -22.79
CA GLY A 48 17.17 -10.42 -22.84
C GLY A 48 17.23 -11.67 -21.95
N LYS A 49 17.95 -12.68 -22.45
CA LYS A 49 18.02 -14.03 -21.83
C LYS A 49 18.86 -14.12 -20.55
N SER A 50 19.83 -13.22 -20.37
CA SER A 50 20.78 -13.22 -19.24
C SER A 50 20.15 -12.74 -17.94
N LYS A 51 19.36 -11.67 -18.02
CA LYS A 51 18.64 -11.07 -16.90
C LYS A 51 17.37 -11.84 -16.53
N TRP A 52 16.72 -12.48 -17.51
CA TRP A 52 15.40 -13.09 -17.33
C TRP A 52 15.44 -14.61 -17.43
N LYS A 53 15.66 -15.25 -16.27
CA LYS A 53 15.72 -16.71 -16.14
C LYS A 53 14.34 -17.34 -16.39
N LYS A 54 14.32 -18.48 -17.08
CA LYS A 54 13.11 -19.24 -17.45
C LYS A 54 12.21 -19.53 -16.24
N ALA A 55 12.80 -19.96 -15.13
CA ALA A 55 12.06 -20.29 -13.91
C ALA A 55 11.36 -19.08 -13.29
N VAL A 56 12.03 -17.92 -13.26
CA VAL A 56 11.49 -16.67 -12.71
C VAL A 56 10.30 -16.19 -13.52
N ILE A 57 10.40 -16.21 -14.85
CA ILE A 57 9.29 -15.83 -15.72
C ILE A 57 8.11 -16.80 -15.53
N ARG A 58 8.36 -18.11 -15.52
CA ARG A 58 7.30 -19.12 -15.36
C ARG A 58 6.58 -18.96 -14.01
N ASP A 59 7.31 -18.71 -12.93
CA ASP A 59 6.70 -18.47 -11.62
C ASP A 59 5.87 -17.17 -11.61
N ALA A 60 6.36 -16.11 -12.27
CA ALA A 60 5.61 -14.87 -12.44
C ALA A 60 4.32 -15.07 -13.26
N VAL A 61 4.35 -15.87 -14.33
CA VAL A 61 3.14 -16.22 -15.11
C VAL A 61 2.16 -17.00 -14.23
N ARG A 62 2.65 -18.02 -13.49
CA ARG A 62 1.82 -18.82 -12.58
C ARG A 62 1.15 -17.97 -11.50
N LYS A 63 1.88 -17.00 -10.93
CA LYS A 63 1.34 -16.04 -9.95
C LYS A 63 0.29 -15.13 -10.59
N HIS A 64 0.53 -14.66 -11.82
CA HIS A 64 -0.42 -13.82 -12.53
C HIS A 64 -1.73 -14.56 -12.82
N TRP A 65 -1.65 -15.77 -13.38
CA TRP A 65 -2.82 -16.61 -13.66
C TRP A 65 -3.64 -16.88 -12.39
N ARG A 66 -2.98 -17.28 -11.29
CA ARG A 66 -3.66 -17.47 -10.00
C ARG A 66 -4.39 -16.21 -9.54
N SER A 67 -3.76 -15.05 -9.68
CA SER A 67 -4.37 -13.77 -9.35
C SER A 67 -5.61 -13.45 -10.20
N VAL A 68 -5.59 -13.74 -11.50
CA VAL A 68 -6.73 -13.52 -12.41
C VAL A 68 -7.89 -14.42 -12.02
N ARG A 69 -7.64 -15.72 -11.89
CA ARG A 69 -8.65 -16.71 -11.47
C ARG A 69 -9.26 -16.40 -10.11
N ASP A 70 -8.43 -16.02 -9.13
CA ASP A 70 -8.92 -15.67 -7.80
C ASP A 70 -9.80 -14.41 -7.85
N ASP A 71 -9.48 -13.42 -8.70
CA ASP A 71 -10.32 -12.24 -8.91
C ASP A 71 -11.65 -12.57 -9.59
N GLU A 72 -11.65 -13.45 -10.60
CA GLU A 72 -12.87 -13.95 -11.23
C GLU A 72 -13.74 -14.71 -10.23
N THR A 73 -13.14 -15.57 -9.42
CA THR A 73 -13.84 -16.28 -8.33
C THR A 73 -14.46 -15.31 -7.33
N ARG A 74 -13.75 -14.23 -6.96
CA ARG A 74 -14.28 -13.18 -6.07
C ARG A 74 -15.43 -12.42 -6.72
N LYS A 75 -15.37 -12.14 -8.02
CA LYS A 75 -16.45 -11.48 -8.78
C LYS A 75 -17.69 -12.36 -8.85
N ALA A 76 -17.52 -13.64 -9.21
CA ALA A 76 -18.62 -14.61 -9.25
C ALA A 76 -19.33 -14.76 -7.88
N LYS A 77 -18.57 -14.66 -6.79
CA LYS A 77 -19.10 -14.69 -5.42
C LYS A 77 -19.63 -13.34 -4.91
N GLY A 78 -19.61 -12.28 -5.72
CA GLY A 78 -20.00 -10.92 -5.31
C GLY A 78 -19.10 -10.25 -4.26
N LYS A 79 -17.96 -10.87 -3.87
CA LYS A 79 -17.06 -10.39 -2.81
C LYS A 79 -15.94 -9.47 -3.31
N PHE A 80 -15.87 -9.20 -4.61
CA PHE A 80 -14.76 -8.45 -5.22
C PHE A 80 -14.62 -7.03 -4.66
N GLU A 81 -15.71 -6.26 -4.59
CA GLU A 81 -15.66 -4.88 -4.11
C GLU A 81 -15.38 -4.79 -2.60
N GLU A 82 -15.88 -5.74 -1.81
CA GLU A 82 -15.54 -5.87 -0.40
C GLU A 82 -14.03 -6.11 -0.21
N HIS A 83 -13.49 -7.13 -0.88
CA HIS A 83 -12.06 -7.43 -0.85
C HIS A 83 -11.21 -6.22 -1.31
N ARG A 84 -11.63 -5.52 -2.38
CA ARG A 84 -10.97 -4.32 -2.87
C ARG A 84 -10.95 -3.21 -1.80
N ARG A 85 -12.06 -2.99 -1.10
CA ARG A 85 -12.14 -2.02 0.01
C ARG A 85 -11.24 -2.43 1.18
N GLN A 86 -11.28 -3.70 1.58
CA GLN A 86 -10.43 -4.25 2.65
C GLN A 86 -8.94 -4.14 2.30
N ALA A 87 -8.53 -4.52 1.09
CA ALA A 87 -7.14 -4.42 0.63
C ALA A 87 -6.67 -2.95 0.60
N LYS A 88 -7.52 -2.01 0.16
CA LYS A 88 -7.22 -0.57 0.23
C LYS A 88 -7.05 -0.10 1.68
N ARG A 89 -7.91 -0.55 2.61
CA ARG A 89 -7.81 -0.23 4.04
C ARG A 89 -6.54 -0.82 4.65
N GLY A 90 -6.23 -2.09 4.41
CA GLY A 90 -5.02 -2.75 4.91
C GLY A 90 -3.74 -2.10 4.39
N ASN A 91 -3.67 -1.80 3.09
CA ASN A 91 -2.54 -1.06 2.52
C ASN A 91 -2.40 0.34 3.10
N ARG A 92 -3.50 0.99 3.47
CA ARG A 92 -3.48 2.29 4.15
C ARG A 92 -2.85 2.16 5.54
N VAL A 93 -3.28 1.17 6.33
CA VAL A 93 -2.72 0.91 7.67
C VAL A 93 -1.22 0.62 7.58
N LYS A 94 -0.81 -0.26 6.66
CA LYS A 94 0.62 -0.55 6.42
C LYS A 94 1.43 0.71 6.10
N ARG A 95 0.89 1.59 5.25
CA ARG A 95 1.55 2.86 4.92
C ARG A 95 1.65 3.80 6.12
N LYS A 96 0.62 3.87 6.95
CA LYS A 96 0.64 4.70 8.16
C LYS A 96 1.77 4.28 9.10
N LEU A 97 1.96 2.98 9.32
CA LEU A 97 3.05 2.46 10.15
C LEU A 97 4.43 2.62 9.48
N SER A 98 4.52 2.38 8.17
CA SER A 98 5.81 2.45 7.48
C SER A 98 6.42 3.86 7.45
N ARG A 99 5.59 4.90 7.56
CA ARG A 99 6.02 6.31 7.48
C ARG A 99 6.92 6.68 8.68
N PRO A 100 6.45 6.60 9.95
CA PRO A 100 7.30 6.75 11.12
C PRO A 100 8.55 5.87 11.05
N LEU A 101 8.39 4.57 10.75
CA LEU A 101 9.51 3.62 10.66
C LEU A 101 10.58 4.06 9.67
N SER A 102 10.19 4.63 8.52
CA SER A 102 11.15 5.09 7.50
C SER A 102 11.86 6.38 7.85
N SER A 103 11.25 7.20 8.71
CA SER A 103 11.75 8.53 9.06
C SER A 103 12.46 8.56 10.41
N LEU A 104 12.17 7.63 11.30
CA LEU A 104 12.59 7.66 12.71
C LEU A 104 14.11 7.68 12.91
N GLU A 105 14.82 6.70 12.35
CA GLU A 105 16.25 6.53 12.63
C GLU A 105 17.11 7.65 12.05
N ASN A 106 16.71 8.18 10.89
CA ASN A 106 17.42 9.27 10.21
C ASN A 106 16.92 10.67 10.60
N ASN A 107 15.95 10.77 11.52
CA ASN A 107 15.43 12.05 11.95
C ASN A 107 16.44 12.77 12.85
N THR A 108 16.77 14.02 12.52
CA THR A 108 17.67 14.87 13.31
C THR A 108 16.96 15.88 14.20
N ALA A 109 15.65 16.08 14.01
CA ALA A 109 14.82 17.00 14.78
C ALA A 109 14.30 16.39 16.10
N LEU A 110 14.22 15.06 16.18
CA LEU A 110 13.85 14.33 17.39
C LEU A 110 15.08 14.04 18.25
N SER A 111 14.92 14.19 19.56
CA SER A 111 15.87 13.69 20.55
C SER A 111 15.88 12.16 20.59
N GLU A 112 16.98 11.54 21.04
CA GLU A 112 17.02 10.08 21.22
C GLU A 112 15.99 9.57 22.24
N GLY A 113 15.65 10.38 23.25
CA GLY A 113 14.55 10.07 24.17
C GLY A 113 13.20 9.99 23.47
N ASP A 114 12.95 10.89 22.52
CA ASP A 114 11.71 10.90 21.73
C ASP A 114 11.66 9.78 20.71
N LYS A 115 12.81 9.45 20.10
CA LYS A 115 12.90 8.27 19.24
C LYS A 115 12.61 7.00 20.02
N THR A 116 13.13 6.88 21.24
CA THR A 116 12.89 5.72 22.11
C THR A 116 11.40 5.57 22.45
N LYS A 117 10.73 6.68 22.77
CA LYS A 117 9.28 6.74 22.96
C LYS A 117 8.50 6.31 21.71
N ASP A 118 8.88 6.79 20.53
CA ASP A 118 8.21 6.35 19.29
C ASP A 118 8.43 4.85 19.01
N ARG A 119 9.64 4.32 19.26
CA ARG A 119 9.93 2.87 19.15
C ARG A 119 9.06 2.04 20.08
N GLU A 120 8.83 2.50 21.30
CA GLU A 120 7.91 1.85 22.26
C GLU A 120 6.51 1.72 21.65
N ILE A 121 5.95 2.81 21.12
CA ILE A 121 4.64 2.82 20.47
C ILE A 121 4.61 1.90 19.23
N LEU A 122 5.61 1.99 18.36
CA LEU A 122 5.66 1.23 17.11
C LEU A 122 5.85 -0.28 17.33
N SER A 123 6.46 -0.67 18.45
CA SER A 123 6.63 -2.06 18.85
C SER A 123 5.41 -2.64 19.55
N SER A 124 4.46 -1.80 19.95
CA SER A 124 3.24 -2.23 20.64
C SER A 124 2.31 -3.02 19.71
N PRO A 125 1.61 -4.08 20.20
CA PRO A 125 0.62 -4.82 19.43
C PRO A 125 -0.50 -3.94 18.85
N ASN A 126 -0.80 -2.82 19.52
CA ASN A 126 -1.81 -1.85 19.12
C ASN A 126 -1.21 -0.55 18.54
N ALA A 127 0.01 -0.58 18.01
CA ALA A 127 0.69 0.59 17.40
C ALA A 127 -0.21 1.42 16.46
N VAL A 128 -1.09 0.76 15.70
CA VAL A 128 -2.04 1.41 14.78
C VAL A 128 -3.00 2.35 15.51
N GLU A 129 -3.40 2.03 16.73
CA GLU A 129 -4.28 2.83 17.57
C GLU A 129 -3.65 4.19 17.89
N TYR A 130 -2.34 4.19 18.09
CA TYR A 130 -1.55 5.40 18.28
C TYR A 130 -1.26 6.15 16.99
N MET A 131 -1.53 5.66 15.78
CA MET A 131 -1.19 6.43 14.56
C MET A 131 -2.18 7.57 14.29
N SER A 132 -1.77 8.57 13.49
CA SER A 132 -2.63 9.68 13.07
C SER A 132 -3.97 9.23 12.48
N SER A 133 -5.06 9.92 12.83
CA SER A 133 -6.46 9.66 12.43
C SER A 133 -6.79 9.96 10.96
N GLU A 134 -5.81 9.84 10.05
CA GLU A 134 -5.99 10.17 8.62
C GLU A 134 -7.21 9.45 8.01
N GLU A 135 -8.21 10.26 7.66
CA GLU A 135 -9.51 9.89 7.10
C GLU A 135 -9.67 10.52 5.70
N SER A 136 -10.50 9.90 4.87
CA SER A 136 -10.84 10.45 3.55
C SER A 136 -11.93 11.50 3.73
N ASP A 137 -11.74 12.69 3.17
CA ASP A 137 -12.72 13.78 3.25
C ASP A 137 -14.00 13.41 2.47
N PRO A 138 -15.17 13.32 3.12
CA PRO A 138 -16.43 13.01 2.44
C PRO A 138 -16.94 14.18 1.58
N GLY A 139 -16.49 15.42 1.85
CA GLY A 139 -16.89 16.62 1.09
C GLY A 139 -16.26 16.72 -0.31
N ASP A 140 -15.34 15.82 -0.63
CA ASP A 140 -14.63 15.79 -1.90
C ASP A 140 -15.46 15.02 -2.94
N THR A 141 -16.55 15.67 -3.38
CA THR A 141 -17.42 15.23 -4.47
C THR A 141 -16.58 14.94 -5.70
N ALA A 142 -16.94 13.88 -6.43
CA ALA A 142 -16.14 13.23 -7.46
C ALA A 142 -15.78 14.07 -8.71
N GLU A 143 -16.00 15.39 -8.67
CA GLU A 143 -15.86 16.29 -9.82
C GLU A 143 -14.48 16.91 -9.96
N GLU A 144 -13.66 16.97 -8.90
CA GLU A 144 -12.31 17.46 -9.06
C GLU A 144 -11.42 16.37 -9.66
N ARG A 145 -11.23 16.46 -10.99
CA ARG A 145 -10.31 15.67 -11.83
C ARG A 145 -8.84 15.86 -11.43
N SER A 146 -8.52 15.78 -10.16
CA SER A 146 -7.14 15.84 -9.69
C SER A 146 -6.40 14.59 -10.18
N ARG A 147 -5.29 14.80 -10.89
CA ARG A 147 -4.37 13.72 -11.28
C ARG A 147 -3.63 13.24 -10.04
N GLY A 148 -4.28 12.45 -9.18
CA GLY A 148 -3.65 11.93 -7.97
C GLY A 148 -4.62 11.20 -7.03
N PRO A 149 -4.10 10.62 -5.93
CA PRO A 149 -4.95 10.09 -4.87
C PRO A 149 -5.74 11.22 -4.18
N LYS A 150 -6.99 10.93 -3.80
CA LYS A 150 -7.83 11.86 -3.05
C LYS A 150 -7.12 12.43 -1.81
N PRO A 151 -7.18 13.75 -1.57
CA PRO A 151 -6.77 14.41 -0.32
C PRO A 151 -7.37 13.76 0.92
N ARG A 152 -6.72 13.98 2.06
CA ARG A 152 -7.07 13.37 3.35
C ARG A 152 -6.88 14.36 4.48
N LYS A 153 -7.69 14.19 5.51
CA LYS A 153 -7.65 14.99 6.74
C LYS A 153 -7.16 14.14 7.90
N ILE A 154 -6.25 14.66 8.71
CA ILE A 154 -5.92 14.15 10.04
C ILE A 154 -6.73 14.97 11.03
N ARG A 155 -7.63 14.30 11.75
CA ARG A 155 -8.45 14.86 12.81
C ARG A 155 -7.70 14.83 14.15
N LYS A 156 -7.97 15.77 15.04
CA LYS A 156 -7.38 15.80 16.39
C LYS A 156 -7.83 14.57 17.19
N LEU A 157 -6.92 13.90 17.88
CA LEU A 157 -7.26 12.82 18.82
C LEU A 157 -7.43 13.47 20.21
N SER A 158 -8.62 13.33 20.82
CA SER A 158 -8.91 14.00 22.10
C SER A 158 -8.11 13.45 23.27
N TRP A 159 -7.66 12.20 23.18
CA TRP A 159 -6.87 11.51 24.19
C TRP A 159 -5.36 11.66 23.97
N GLU A 160 -4.92 12.22 22.84
CA GLU A 160 -3.51 12.24 22.47
C GLU A 160 -2.75 13.32 23.25
N GLU A 161 -1.73 12.88 23.99
CA GLU A 161 -0.83 13.81 24.68
C GLU A 161 -0.04 14.68 23.69
N SER A 162 0.25 15.90 24.13
CA SER A 162 0.99 16.88 23.31
C SER A 162 2.36 16.34 22.87
N LYS A 163 2.98 15.50 23.70
CA LYS A 163 4.27 14.89 23.40
C LYS A 163 4.19 13.92 22.22
N LEU A 164 3.21 13.02 22.22
CA LEU A 164 2.98 12.08 21.12
C LEU A 164 2.59 12.82 19.84
N LYS A 165 1.72 13.83 19.94
CA LYS A 165 1.33 14.68 18.83
C LYS A 165 2.55 15.30 18.14
N ASN A 166 3.43 15.94 18.91
CA ASN A 166 4.62 16.60 18.39
C ASN A 166 5.57 15.61 17.69
N ILE A 167 5.82 14.44 18.29
CA ILE A 167 6.66 13.40 17.69
C ILE A 167 6.12 12.99 16.31
N LYS A 168 4.81 12.75 16.20
CA LYS A 168 4.18 12.40 14.92
C LYS A 168 4.26 13.50 13.89
N GLU A 169 4.07 14.75 14.30
CA GLU A 169 4.14 15.91 13.41
C GLU A 169 5.52 16.01 12.78
N ILE A 170 6.57 15.93 13.59
CA ILE A 170 7.97 15.94 13.13
C ILE A 170 8.26 14.77 12.17
N LEU A 171 7.78 13.56 12.50
CA LEU A 171 7.99 12.38 11.65
C LEU A 171 7.24 12.46 10.32
N ASP A 172 6.00 12.93 10.33
CA ASP A 172 5.20 13.14 9.12
C ASP A 172 5.87 14.20 8.23
N GLU A 173 6.32 15.32 8.79
CA GLU A 173 7.03 16.38 8.05
C GLU A 173 8.34 15.87 7.44
N CYS A 174 9.15 15.13 8.21
CA CYS A 174 10.36 14.48 7.72
C CYS A 174 10.06 13.50 6.58
N TYR A 175 8.99 12.70 6.71
CA TYR A 175 8.57 11.78 5.65
C TYR A 175 8.17 12.53 4.37
N PHE A 176 7.30 13.52 4.47
CA PHE A 176 6.77 14.23 3.30
C PHE A 176 7.82 15.09 2.60
N SER A 177 8.71 15.72 3.37
CA SER A 177 9.84 16.48 2.81
C SER A 177 10.81 15.57 2.04
N GLY A 178 11.09 14.36 2.55
CA GLY A 178 11.96 13.37 1.92
C GLY A 178 11.39 12.69 0.65
N LEU A 179 10.10 12.87 0.35
CA LEU A 179 9.51 12.27 -0.86
C LEU A 179 10.07 12.91 -2.14
N ASN A 180 10.43 12.08 -3.11
CA ASN A 180 10.77 12.55 -4.46
C ASN A 180 9.53 12.98 -5.27
N ALA A 181 9.73 13.67 -6.40
CA ALA A 181 8.65 14.20 -7.23
C ALA A 181 7.63 13.12 -7.67
N LYS A 182 8.08 11.90 -7.97
CA LYS A 182 7.20 10.80 -8.35
C LYS A 182 6.36 10.34 -7.15
N GLN A 183 6.98 10.15 -5.99
CA GLN A 183 6.30 9.75 -4.76
C GLN A 183 5.30 10.81 -4.30
N ARG A 184 5.64 12.10 -4.40
CA ARG A 184 4.73 13.22 -4.09
C ARG A 184 3.47 13.18 -4.96
N ARG A 185 3.60 12.95 -6.28
CA ARG A 185 2.45 12.84 -7.20
C ARG A 185 1.54 11.64 -6.91
N THR A 186 2.09 10.54 -6.42
CA THR A 186 1.34 9.31 -6.14
C THR A 186 0.91 9.16 -4.68
N SER A 187 1.26 10.11 -3.82
CA SER A 187 0.87 10.14 -2.41
C SER A 187 -0.35 11.03 -2.25
N ALA A 188 -1.25 10.65 -1.35
CA ALA A 188 -2.37 11.52 -0.98
C ALA A 188 -1.81 12.76 -0.28
N ARG A 189 -2.32 13.94 -0.64
CA ARG A 189 -2.12 15.15 0.17
C ARG A 189 -2.81 14.95 1.51
N VAL A 190 -2.15 15.33 2.59
CA VAL A 190 -2.67 15.19 3.95
C VAL A 190 -2.64 16.56 4.62
N SER A 191 -3.78 16.99 5.14
CA SER A 191 -3.91 18.22 5.93
C SER A 191 -4.38 17.88 7.33
N ARG A 192 -3.92 18.64 8.34
CA ARG A 192 -4.44 18.55 9.70
C ARG A 192 -5.69 19.42 9.83
N CYS A 193 -6.65 18.96 10.61
CA CYS A 193 -7.92 19.61 10.84
C CYS A 193 -8.23 19.62 12.34
N GLU A 194 -8.89 20.68 12.80
CA GLU A 194 -9.29 20.85 14.21
C GLU A 194 -10.46 19.95 14.62
N GLU A 195 -11.15 19.32 13.67
CA GLU A 195 -12.20 18.33 13.96
C GLU A 195 -11.65 17.20 14.83
N VAL A 196 -12.40 16.83 15.86
CA VAL A 196 -12.03 15.74 16.78
C VAL A 196 -12.39 14.39 16.14
N SER A 197 -11.45 13.44 16.21
CA SER A 197 -11.63 12.08 15.73
C SER A 197 -12.45 11.27 16.73
N PRO A 198 -13.39 10.43 16.29
CA PRO A 198 -14.17 9.55 17.17
C PRO A 198 -13.37 8.31 17.64
N ARG A 199 -12.07 8.23 17.34
CA ARG A 199 -11.25 7.07 17.68
C ARG A 199 -11.06 6.97 19.20
N PRO A 200 -11.33 5.81 19.81
CA PRO A 200 -11.20 5.64 21.25
C PRO A 200 -9.73 5.75 21.68
N CYS A 201 -9.54 6.06 22.96
CA CYS A 201 -8.23 6.02 23.60
C CYS A 201 -7.69 4.57 23.59
N PRO A 202 -6.42 4.34 23.20
CA PRO A 202 -5.78 3.04 23.31
C PRO A 202 -5.72 2.58 24.77
N VAL A 203 -6.11 1.32 25.03
CA VAL A 203 -6.10 0.74 26.38
C VAL A 203 -4.66 0.46 26.82
N GLY A 204 -4.32 0.85 28.06
CA GLY A 204 -3.03 0.54 28.67
C GLY A 204 -1.84 1.25 28.00
N GLY A 205 -2.08 2.39 27.37
CA GLY A 205 -1.02 3.18 26.74
C GLY A 205 -0.08 3.85 27.74
N PRO A 206 1.14 4.17 27.31
CA PRO A 206 2.09 4.86 28.17
C PRO A 206 1.57 6.27 28.49
N ASN A 207 1.78 6.71 29.74
CA ASN A 207 1.27 7.98 30.27
C ASN A 207 1.78 9.24 29.53
N TRP A 208 2.91 9.14 28.83
CA TRP A 208 3.43 10.24 28.03
C TRP A 208 2.69 10.40 26.69
N ALA A 209 1.91 9.38 26.29
CA ALA A 209 1.29 9.26 24.97
C ALA A 209 -0.22 9.49 24.98
N VAL A 210 -0.89 9.18 26.10
CA VAL A 210 -2.33 9.31 26.28
C VAL A 210 -2.65 10.13 27.51
N HIS A 211 -3.65 11.01 27.41
CA HIS A 211 -4.21 11.71 28.56
C HIS A 211 -4.81 10.66 29.50
N SER A 212 -4.26 10.58 30.71
CA SER A 212 -4.79 9.81 31.83
C SER A 212 -6.12 10.37 32.32
#